data_AF-A0A4Y2VV61-F1
#
_entry.id   AF-A0A4Y2VV61-F1
#
_cell.length_a   1.000
_cell.length_b   1.000
_cell.length_c   1.000
_cell.angle_alpha   90.00
_cell.angle_beta   90.00
_cell.angle_gamma   90.00
#
_symmetry.space_group_name_H-M   'P 1'
#
loop_
_entity.id
_entity.type
_entity.pdbx_description
1 polymer ?
#
loop_
_entity_poly.entity_id
_entity_poly.type
_entity_poly.pdbx_seq_one_letter_code
_entity_poly.pdbx_strand_id
1 'polypeptide(L)'
;MKFGDTYKKNAKKLQDVFKRRQQEFVSNLNNLFDIAHADALQLMKIEEDRMFLQRQREPGRPGHLGGVDKKLTDKEEKARLRVVKEENRRMKYVYASTSSASYEPL
;
A
#
# COMPACT_ATOMS: atom_id res chain seq x y z
N MET A 1 6.62 8.95 -45.63
CA MET A 1 7.16 8.67 -44.28
C MET A 1 6.88 9.85 -43.37
N LYS A 2 6.12 9.66 -42.28
CA LYS A 2 5.82 10.75 -41.33
C LYS A 2 6.98 10.88 -40.34
N PHE A 3 7.62 12.05 -40.31
CA PHE A 3 8.81 12.39 -39.52
C PHE A 3 8.56 12.57 -38.00
N GLY A 4 7.44 12.07 -37.46
CA GLY A 4 7.00 12.33 -36.07
C GLY A 4 7.10 11.16 -35.10
N ASP A 5 7.26 9.93 -35.58
CA ASP A 5 7.05 8.72 -34.75
C ASP A 5 8.31 8.23 -34.00
N THR A 6 9.45 8.92 -34.14
CA THR A 6 10.72 8.48 -33.55
C THR A 6 11.08 9.16 -32.23
N TYR A 7 10.41 10.23 -31.80
CA TYR A 7 10.85 11.03 -30.65
C TYR A 7 10.23 10.67 -29.27
N LYS A 8 9.30 9.71 -29.20
CA LYS A 8 8.60 9.34 -27.94
C LYS A 8 9.00 8.00 -27.31
N LYS A 9 10.08 7.36 -27.75
CA LYS A 9 10.45 6.01 -27.29
C LYS A 9 11.32 5.98 -26.01
N ASN A 10 11.89 7.11 -25.60
CA ASN A 10 12.84 7.17 -24.46
C ASN A 10 12.25 7.74 -23.15
N ALA A 11 11.20 8.57 -23.23
CA ALA A 11 10.56 9.12 -22.03
C ALA A 11 9.94 8.03 -21.13
N LYS A 12 9.33 7.00 -21.75
CA LYS A 12 8.75 5.85 -21.02
C LYS A 12 9.82 4.95 -20.39
N LYS A 13 10.98 4.77 -21.04
CA LYS A 13 12.10 3.98 -20.48
C LYS A 13 12.68 4.61 -19.21
N LEU A 14 12.81 5.94 -19.19
CA LEU A 14 13.20 6.69 -17.98
C LEU A 14 12.18 6.48 -16.85
N GLN A 15 10.89 6.48 -17.18
CA GLN A 15 9.82 6.23 -16.22
C GLN A 15 9.85 4.79 -15.68
N ASP A 16 10.09 3.79 -16.52
CA ASP A 16 10.18 2.38 -16.11
C ASP A 16 11.44 2.10 -15.28
N VAL A 17 12.59 2.66 -15.69
CA VAL A 17 13.83 2.56 -14.91
C VAL A 17 13.69 3.25 -13.55
N PHE A 18 13.04 4.41 -13.50
CA PHE A 18 12.76 5.12 -12.25
C PHE A 18 11.85 4.29 -11.34
N LYS A 19 10.74 3.74 -11.86
CA LYS A 19 9.83 2.88 -11.11
C LYS A 19 10.54 1.64 -10.57
N ARG A 20 11.38 0.99 -11.38
CA ARG A 20 12.18 -0.16 -10.94
C ARG A 20 13.12 0.22 -9.80
N ARG A 21 13.87 1.32 -9.93
CA ARG A 21 14.78 1.79 -8.88
C ARG A 21 14.04 2.22 -7.61
N GLN A 22 12.87 2.83 -7.75
CA GLN A 22 12.02 3.17 -6.62
C GLN A 22 11.56 1.90 -5.89
N GLN A 23 11.16 0.86 -6.64
CA GLN A 23 10.75 -0.42 -6.07
C GLN A 23 11.92 -1.14 -5.39
N GLU A 24 13.11 -1.10 -5.97
CA GLU A 24 14.35 -1.58 -5.34
C GLU A 24 14.64 -0.82 -4.04
N PHE A 25 14.50 0.50 -4.03
CA PHE A 25 14.65 1.31 -2.81
C PHE A 25 13.63 0.92 -1.74
N VAL A 26 12.34 0.87 -2.09
CA VAL A 26 11.25 0.52 -1.16
C VAL A 26 11.43 -0.90 -0.60
N SER A 27 11.79 -1.87 -1.45
CA SER A 27 12.05 -3.24 -0.99
C SER A 27 13.27 -3.34 -0.08
N ASN A 28 14.28 -2.49 -0.27
CA ASN A 28 15.48 -2.44 0.55
C ASN A 28 15.36 -1.61 1.84
N LEU A 29 14.28 -0.84 2.05
CA LEU A 29 14.06 -0.05 3.28
C LEU A 29 14.13 -0.92 4.54
N ASN A 30 13.67 -2.15 4.41
CA ASN A 30 13.72 -3.16 5.44
C ASN A 30 15.16 -3.45 5.91
N ASN A 31 16.12 -3.50 4.98
CA ASN A 31 17.53 -3.77 5.28
C ASN A 31 18.19 -2.59 6.02
N LEU A 32 17.66 -1.37 5.87
CA LEU A 32 18.23 -0.18 6.50
C LEU A 32 18.21 -0.29 8.03
N PHE A 33 17.11 -0.79 8.59
CA PHE A 33 16.97 -0.98 10.04
C PHE A 33 17.88 -2.11 10.56
N ASP A 34 18.11 -3.14 9.75
CA ASP A 34 18.98 -4.25 10.12
C ASP A 34 20.46 -3.80 10.14
N ILE A 35 20.85 -2.91 9.21
CA ILE A 35 22.17 -2.28 9.15
C ILE A 35 22.36 -1.28 10.31
N ALA A 36 21.40 -0.39 10.53
CA ALA A 36 21.47 0.62 11.58
C ALA A 36 21.57 0.00 12.99
N HIS A 37 21.02 -1.20 13.16
CA HIS A 37 21.03 -1.94 14.42
C HIS A 37 21.96 -3.16 14.38
N ALA A 38 23.00 -3.18 13.54
CA ALA A 38 23.91 -4.33 13.42
C ALA A 38 24.40 -4.85 14.79
N ASP A 39 24.78 -3.92 15.67
CA ASP A 39 25.32 -4.22 17.00
C ASP A 39 24.26 -4.45 18.08
N ALA A 40 22.98 -4.20 17.79
CA ALA A 40 21.90 -4.31 18.79
C ALA A 40 21.83 -5.73 19.40
N LEU A 41 22.11 -6.77 18.62
CA LEU A 41 22.16 -8.15 19.14
C LEU A 41 23.28 -8.36 20.17
N GLN A 42 24.38 -7.63 20.07
CA GLN A 42 25.49 -7.73 21.03
C GLN A 42 25.24 -6.87 22.28
N LEU A 43 24.52 -5.76 22.14
CA LEU A 43 24.19 -4.84 23.24
C LEU A 43 23.05 -5.37 24.12
N MET A 44 22.17 -6.20 23.57
CA MET A 44 21.03 -6.77 24.29
C MET A 44 21.44 -7.85 25.28
N LYS A 45 20.98 -7.73 26.53
CA LYS A 45 21.29 -8.70 27.60
C LYS A 45 20.26 -9.82 27.71
N ILE A 46 19.01 -9.55 27.35
CA ILE A 46 17.89 -10.49 27.44
C ILE A 46 17.88 -11.38 26.19
N GLU A 47 17.82 -12.70 26.39
CA GLU A 47 17.88 -13.68 25.29
C GLU A 47 16.59 -13.68 24.47
N GLU A 48 15.45 -13.54 25.13
CA GLU A 48 14.12 -13.44 24.51
C GLU A 48 14.06 -12.27 23.52
N ASP A 49 14.63 -11.12 23.89
CA ASP A 49 14.63 -9.94 23.03
C ASP A 49 15.59 -10.10 21.84
N ARG A 50 16.71 -10.81 22.02
CA ARG A 50 17.62 -11.18 20.92
C ARG A 50 16.94 -12.11 19.92
N MET A 51 16.24 -13.13 20.40
CA MET A 51 15.45 -14.04 19.58
C MET A 51 14.32 -13.30 18.85
N PHE A 52 13.68 -12.35 19.52
CA PHE A 52 12.65 -11.50 18.92
C PHE A 52 13.22 -10.63 17.79
N LEU A 53 14.35 -9.97 18.03
CA LEU A 53 15.04 -9.15 17.03
C LEU A 53 15.52 -9.99 15.83
N GLN A 54 15.99 -11.22 16.05
CA GLN A 54 16.32 -12.15 14.96
C GLN A 54 15.10 -12.48 14.09
N ARG A 55 13.95 -12.79 14.71
CA ARG A 55 12.68 -13.03 13.99
C ARG A 55 12.17 -11.79 13.25
N GLN A 56 12.58 -10.59 13.65
CA GLN A 56 12.27 -9.36 12.90
C GLN A 56 13.15 -9.19 11.66
N ARG A 57 14.38 -9.72 11.66
CA ARG A 57 15.33 -9.69 10.54
C ARG A 57 15.04 -10.76 9.49
N GLU A 58 14.34 -11.84 9.86
CA GLU A 58 13.94 -12.89 8.93
C GLU A 58 13.03 -12.36 7.81
N PRO A 59 13.18 -12.86 6.56
CA PRO A 59 12.30 -12.51 5.45
C PRO A 59 10.83 -12.76 5.81
N GLY A 60 9.96 -11.79 5.51
CA GLY A 60 8.55 -11.85 5.91
C GLY A 60 8.27 -11.37 7.33
N ARG A 61 9.31 -11.07 8.12
CA ARG A 61 9.26 -10.42 9.45
C ARG A 61 8.23 -11.06 10.40
N PRO A 62 8.32 -12.36 10.71
CA PRO A 62 7.40 -13.03 11.64
C PRO A 62 7.42 -12.40 13.05
N GLY A 63 8.52 -11.75 13.45
CA GLY A 63 8.63 -10.96 14.69
C GLY A 63 8.04 -9.54 14.61
N HIS A 64 7.33 -9.17 13.55
CA HIS A 64 6.72 -7.85 13.44
C HIS A 64 5.60 -7.69 14.49
N LEU A 65 5.64 -6.62 15.29
CA LEU A 65 4.63 -6.30 16.33
C LEU A 65 3.26 -5.88 15.75
N GLY A 66 2.93 -6.27 14.52
CA GLY A 66 1.67 -5.89 13.86
C GLY A 66 0.45 -6.72 14.26
N GLY A 67 0.57 -7.69 15.18
CA GLY A 67 -0.49 -8.69 15.42
C GLY A 67 -1.79 -8.15 16.01
N VAL A 68 -1.72 -7.12 16.85
CA VAL A 68 -2.91 -6.49 17.45
C VAL A 68 -3.47 -5.42 16.53
N ASP A 69 -2.61 -4.53 16.02
CA ASP A 69 -3.04 -3.41 15.18
C ASP A 69 -3.52 -3.85 13.80
N LYS A 70 -2.94 -4.88 13.18
CA LYS A 70 -3.40 -5.37 11.87
C LYS A 70 -4.85 -5.84 11.91
N LYS A 71 -5.26 -6.52 12.99
CA LYS A 71 -6.66 -6.96 13.15
C LYS A 71 -7.61 -5.77 13.31
N LEU A 72 -7.14 -4.69 13.94
CA LEU A 72 -7.90 -3.45 14.07
C LEU A 72 -7.98 -2.73 12.72
N THR A 73 -6.86 -2.58 12.02
CA THR A 73 -6.79 -1.99 10.67
C THR A 73 -7.69 -2.73 9.67
N ASP A 74 -7.66 -4.07 9.68
CA ASP A 74 -8.52 -4.88 8.81
C ASP A 74 -10.02 -4.69 9.12
N LYS A 75 -10.37 -4.47 10.40
CA LYS A 75 -11.76 -4.17 10.82
C LYS A 75 -12.17 -2.76 10.40
N GLU A 76 -11.31 -1.77 10.61
CA GLU A 76 -11.54 -0.37 10.22
C GLU A 76 -11.68 -0.24 8.70
N GLU A 77 -10.83 -0.91 7.93
CA GLU A 77 -10.91 -0.91 6.47
C GLU A 77 -12.19 -1.57 5.97
N LYS A 78 -12.60 -2.71 6.56
CA LYS A 78 -13.91 -3.32 6.28
C LYS A 78 -15.07 -2.40 6.62
N ALA A 79 -15.01 -1.68 7.74
CA ALA A 79 -16.04 -0.72 8.13
C ALA A 79 -16.14 0.42 7.11
N ARG A 80 -15.00 0.99 6.71
CA ARG A 80 -14.91 2.04 5.69
C ARG A 80 -15.50 1.59 4.35
N LEU A 81 -15.16 0.38 3.90
CA LEU A 81 -15.69 -0.19 2.66
C LEU A 81 -17.21 -0.39 2.70
N ARG A 82 -17.78 -0.74 3.86
CA ARG A 82 -19.25 -0.86 4.03
C ARG A 82 -19.95 0.48 3.86
N VAL A 83 -19.43 1.54 4.50
CA VAL A 83 -19.96 2.90 4.38
C VAL A 83 -19.95 3.35 2.92
N VAL A 84 -18.79 3.23 2.25
CA VAL A 84 -18.65 3.61 0.84
C VAL A 84 -19.61 2.83 -0.06
N LYS A 85 -19.82 1.53 0.20
CA LYS A 85 -20.76 0.71 -0.57
C LYS A 85 -22.20 1.15 -0.36
N GLU A 86 -22.57 1.52 0.86
CA GLU A 86 -23.92 1.98 1.18
C GLU A 86 -24.21 3.36 0.56
N GLU A 87 -23.28 4.30 0.66
CA GLU A 87 -23.38 5.61 0.01
C GLU A 87 -23.53 5.47 -1.51
N ASN A 88 -22.74 4.59 -2.14
CA ASN A 88 -22.88 4.29 -3.56
C ASN A 88 -24.25 3.70 -3.92
N ARG A 89 -24.85 2.87 -3.04
CA ARG A 89 -26.21 2.35 -3.26
C ARG A 89 -27.26 3.47 -3.12
N ARG A 90 -27.13 4.33 -2.12
CA ARG A 90 -28.02 5.48 -1.91
C ARG A 90 -27.95 6.46 -3.08
N MET A 91 -26.74 6.82 -3.50
CA MET A 91 -26.50 7.69 -4.66
C MET A 91 -27.12 7.12 -5.94
N LYS A 92 -26.95 5.81 -6.21
CA LYS A 92 -27.60 5.15 -7.35
C LYS A 92 -29.12 5.23 -7.31
N TYR A 93 -29.71 5.03 -6.14
CA TYR A 93 -31.16 5.13 -5.96
C TYR A 93 -31.65 6.57 -6.18
N VAL A 94 -31.01 7.54 -5.53
CA VAL A 94 -31.34 8.97 -5.67
C VAL A 94 -31.22 9.41 -7.12
N TYR A 95 -30.13 9.06 -7.80
CA TYR A 95 -29.92 9.37 -9.22
C TYR A 95 -31.05 8.81 -10.10
N ALA A 96 -31.41 7.53 -9.90
CA ALA A 96 -32.50 6.90 -10.64
C ALA A 96 -33.86 7.59 -10.39
N SER A 97 -34.19 7.92 -9.14
CA SER A 97 -35.43 8.62 -8.79
C SER A 97 -35.46 10.06 -9.33
N THR A 98 -34.36 10.80 -9.28
CA THR A 98 -34.29 12.16 -9.86
C THR A 98 -34.38 12.15 -11.38
N SER A 99 -33.85 11.11 -12.03
CA SER A 99 -33.94 10.95 -13.49
C SER A 99 -35.33 10.55 -14.00
N SER A 100 -36.15 9.93 -13.14
CA SER A 100 -37.54 9.56 -13.50
C SER A 100 -38.54 10.68 -13.24
N ALA A 101 -38.20 11.66 -12.39
CA ALA A 101 -39.07 12.79 -12.04
C ALA A 101 -39.02 13.96 -13.05
N SER A 102 -38.21 13.86 -14.12
CA SER A 102 -37.97 14.94 -15.08
C SER A 102 -38.82 14.87 -16.36
N TYR A 103 -39.91 14.09 -16.39
CA TYR A 103 -40.87 14.10 -17.49
C TYR A 103 -42.25 14.56 -16.98
N GLU A 104 -42.51 15.86 -17.04
CA GLU A 104 -43.88 16.37 -17.06
C GLU A 104 -44.31 16.57 -18.53
N PRO A 105 -45.41 15.94 -18.99
CA PRO A 105 -45.93 16.19 -20.33
C PRO A 105 -46.59 17.57 -20.39
N LEU A 106 -46.23 18.36 -21.40
CA LEU A 106 -46.86 19.64 -21.77
C LEU A 106 -48.31 19.45 -22.23
#